data_AF-A0AA38YH78-F1
#
_entry.id   AF-A0AA38YH78-F1
#
_cell.length_a   1.000
_cell.length_b   1.000
_cell.length_c   1.000
_cell.angle_alpha   90.00
_cell.angle_beta   90.00
_cell.angle_gamma   90.00
#
_symmetry.space_group_name_H-M   'P 1'
#
loop_
_entity.id
_entity.type
_entity.pdbx_description
1 polymer ?
#
loop_
_entity_poly.entity_id
_entity_poly.type
_entity_poly.pdbx_seq_one_letter_code
_entity_poly.pdbx_strand_id
1 'polypeptide(L)'
;MHPTSDANQRIARISAHLQPSNFQMEESSGLSRENCRAKGGAPGFKVAILGAAGGIGQPLAMLMKMNPLVSVLHLYDVVNTPGVTSDISHMDTGAVVRGFLGQQQLEDALTGMDLVIIPAGVPRKPGMTRDDLFNINAGIVKTLCEGIAKCCPNAIVNLISNPVNSTVPIAAEVFKKAGTFDPKRLLGVTMLDVVRANTFVAEVLGLDPREVDVPVVGGHAGVTILPLLSQVKPPCSFTPEEIDYLTARIQNGGTEVVEVKPFIFFERLLT
;
A
#
# COMPACT_ATOMS: atom_id res chain seq x y z
N MET A 1 12.83 -36.84 -29.69
CA MET A 1 12.58 -35.50 -29.10
C MET A 1 11.87 -35.71 -27.77
N HIS A 2 12.54 -35.44 -26.65
CA HIS A 2 12.11 -35.90 -25.32
C HIS A 2 11.03 -34.98 -24.70
N PRO A 3 9.81 -35.49 -24.42
CA PRO A 3 8.72 -34.72 -23.80
C PRO A 3 9.02 -34.24 -22.36
N THR A 4 9.96 -34.91 -21.68
CA THR A 4 10.31 -34.68 -20.27
C THR A 4 11.10 -33.39 -20.03
N SER A 5 11.90 -32.91 -21.00
CA SER A 5 12.67 -31.67 -20.81
C SER A 5 11.80 -30.41 -20.87
N ASP A 6 10.74 -30.43 -21.67
CA ASP A 6 9.81 -29.31 -21.82
C ASP A 6 8.85 -29.23 -20.60
N ALA A 7 8.42 -30.37 -20.05
CA ALA A 7 7.69 -30.42 -18.80
C ALA A 7 8.51 -29.87 -17.62
N ASN A 8 9.78 -30.25 -17.51
CA ASN A 8 10.68 -29.73 -16.47
C ASN A 8 10.92 -28.22 -16.61
N GLN A 9 11.03 -27.70 -17.84
CA GLN A 9 11.11 -26.25 -18.07
C GLN A 9 9.81 -25.51 -17.71
N ARG A 10 8.64 -26.10 -18.02
CA ARG A 10 7.34 -25.52 -17.67
C ARG A 10 7.13 -25.49 -16.16
N ILE A 11 7.48 -26.58 -15.46
CA ILE A 11 7.41 -26.68 -13.99
C ILE A 11 8.39 -25.71 -13.33
N ALA A 12 9.63 -25.60 -13.83
CA ALA A 12 10.61 -24.65 -13.30
C ALA A 12 10.15 -23.19 -13.42
N ARG A 13 9.47 -22.83 -14.52
CA ARG A 13 8.86 -21.49 -14.67
C ARG A 13 7.78 -21.21 -13.63
N ILE A 14 6.97 -22.22 -13.28
CA ILE A 14 5.92 -22.11 -12.26
C ILE A 14 6.56 -21.95 -10.87
N SER A 15 7.56 -22.76 -10.54
CA SER A 15 8.24 -22.68 -9.23
C SER A 15 8.97 -21.36 -9.01
N ALA A 16 9.58 -20.78 -10.06
CA ALA A 16 10.21 -19.45 -9.99
C ALA A 16 9.22 -18.31 -9.70
N HIS A 17 7.91 -18.53 -9.90
CA HIS A 17 6.88 -17.57 -9.50
C HIS A 17 6.62 -17.57 -7.99
N LEU A 18 6.80 -18.72 -7.33
CA LEU A 18 6.43 -18.93 -5.93
C LEU A 18 7.63 -18.75 -4.97
N GLN A 19 8.85 -19.05 -5.44
CA GLN A 19 10.08 -18.91 -4.66
C GLN A 19 11.23 -18.44 -5.56
N PRO A 20 11.60 -17.15 -5.55
CA PRO A 20 12.87 -16.71 -6.13
C PRO A 20 14.01 -17.16 -5.19
N SER A 21 14.44 -18.41 -5.28
CA SER A 21 15.58 -18.90 -4.50
C SER A 21 16.91 -18.44 -5.11
N ASN A 22 17.78 -17.88 -4.26
CA ASN A 22 19.23 -17.66 -4.42
C ASN A 22 19.84 -18.20 -5.72
N PHE A 23 19.92 -17.35 -6.75
CA PHE A 23 20.92 -17.55 -7.78
C PHE A 23 22.29 -17.29 -7.14
N GLN A 24 23.07 -18.34 -6.89
CA GLN A 24 24.51 -18.19 -6.80
C GLN A 24 24.96 -17.49 -8.07
N MET A 25 25.60 -16.33 -7.89
CA MET A 25 26.25 -15.58 -8.95
C MET A 25 27.28 -16.48 -9.64
N GLU A 26 26.96 -17.01 -10.80
CA GLU A 26 27.94 -17.04 -11.88
C GLU A 26 27.96 -15.62 -12.46
N GLU A 27 29.13 -14.98 -12.39
CA GLU A 27 29.40 -13.67 -12.95
C GLU A 27 29.08 -13.64 -14.45
N SER A 28 27.87 -13.22 -14.82
CA SER A 28 27.65 -12.48 -16.06
C SER A 28 26.30 -11.76 -16.06
N SER A 29 26.39 -10.43 -16.19
CA SER A 29 25.32 -9.49 -16.57
C SER A 29 24.12 -9.35 -15.62
N GLY A 30 23.97 -8.15 -15.06
CA GLY A 30 22.89 -7.76 -14.17
C GLY A 30 21.49 -8.05 -14.74
N LEU A 31 20.53 -8.23 -13.84
CA LEU A 31 19.12 -8.37 -14.15
C LEU A 31 18.64 -7.22 -15.05
N SER A 32 18.60 -7.48 -16.36
CA SER A 32 18.05 -6.59 -17.36
C SER A 32 16.53 -6.52 -17.22
N ARG A 33 15.97 -5.37 -17.62
CA ARG A 33 14.53 -5.03 -17.67
C ARG A 33 13.66 -6.10 -18.35
N GLU A 34 14.28 -6.97 -19.15
CA GLU A 34 13.66 -8.06 -19.91
C GLU A 34 13.34 -9.31 -19.05
N ASN A 35 14.06 -9.53 -17.94
CA ASN A 35 13.92 -10.74 -17.12
C ASN A 35 12.70 -10.72 -16.17
N CYS A 36 12.00 -9.59 -16.06
CA CYS A 36 10.76 -9.48 -15.28
C CYS A 36 9.50 -9.90 -16.07
N ARG A 37 9.62 -10.31 -17.34
CA ARG A 37 8.47 -10.74 -18.15
C ARG A 37 8.36 -12.26 -18.14
N ALA A 38 7.44 -12.79 -17.35
CA ALA A 38 6.82 -14.06 -17.70
C ALA A 38 6.18 -13.88 -19.10
N LYS A 39 6.60 -14.67 -20.09
CA LYS A 39 5.97 -14.72 -21.42
C LYS A 39 4.47 -15.03 -21.22
N GLY A 40 3.62 -14.00 -21.32
CA GLY A 40 2.17 -14.10 -21.10
C GLY A 40 1.52 -12.98 -20.28
N GLY A 41 2.29 -12.09 -19.65
CA GLY A 41 1.71 -10.96 -18.90
C GLY A 41 0.99 -9.97 -19.82
N ALA A 42 -0.29 -9.68 -19.53
CA ALA A 42 -1.05 -8.63 -20.19
C ALA A 42 -0.30 -7.27 -20.09
N PRO A 43 -0.47 -6.34 -21.05
CA PRO A 43 0.03 -4.97 -20.90
C PRO A 43 -0.59 -4.35 -19.63
N GLY A 44 0.23 -3.70 -18.80
CA GLY A 44 -0.24 -3.08 -17.56
C GLY A 44 0.90 -2.64 -16.65
N PHE A 45 0.56 -2.01 -15.53
CA PHE A 45 1.51 -1.43 -14.57
C PHE A 45 2.08 -2.47 -13.61
N LYS A 46 3.32 -2.24 -13.18
CA LYS A 46 3.99 -3.02 -12.14
C LYS A 46 3.84 -2.30 -10.80
N VAL A 47 3.28 -3.00 -9.82
CA VAL A 47 2.97 -2.45 -8.50
C VAL A 47 3.69 -3.23 -7.41
N ALA A 48 4.31 -2.55 -6.46
CA ALA A 48 4.81 -3.15 -5.23
C ALA A 48 4.00 -2.68 -4.01
N ILE A 49 3.73 -3.60 -3.08
CA ILE A 49 3.12 -3.32 -1.78
C ILE A 49 4.15 -3.65 -0.70
N LEU A 50 4.59 -2.64 0.06
CA LEU A 50 5.54 -2.79 1.16
C LEU A 50 4.78 -2.82 2.49
N GLY A 51 4.82 -3.95 3.20
CA GLY A 51 3.94 -4.23 4.34
C GLY A 51 2.74 -5.09 3.95
N ALA A 52 2.92 -5.98 2.96
CA ALA A 52 1.86 -6.77 2.34
C ALA A 52 1.24 -7.82 3.27
N ALA A 53 1.93 -8.25 4.33
CA ALA A 53 1.41 -9.23 5.27
C ALA A 53 0.64 -8.60 6.45
N GLY A 54 0.66 -7.27 6.57
CA GLY A 54 -0.08 -6.53 7.58
C GLY A 54 -1.61 -6.51 7.35
N GLY A 55 -2.35 -6.05 8.35
CA GLY A 55 -3.82 -6.01 8.30
C GLY A 55 -4.42 -5.12 7.21
N ILE A 56 -3.68 -4.10 6.75
CA ILE A 56 -4.04 -3.31 5.56
C ILE A 56 -3.48 -3.97 4.28
N GLY A 57 -2.25 -4.50 4.37
CA GLY A 57 -1.51 -5.05 3.24
C GLY A 57 -2.23 -6.21 2.55
N GLN A 58 -2.78 -7.17 3.32
CA GLN A 58 -3.44 -8.35 2.76
C GLN A 58 -4.69 -8.01 1.94
N PRO A 59 -5.70 -7.29 2.47
CA PRO A 59 -6.87 -6.91 1.66
C PRO A 59 -6.50 -5.97 0.50
N LEU A 60 -5.50 -5.09 0.69
CA LEU A 60 -4.99 -4.25 -0.40
C LEU A 60 -4.37 -5.10 -1.52
N ALA A 61 -3.57 -6.11 -1.18
CA ALA A 61 -2.97 -7.03 -2.15
C ALA A 61 -4.04 -7.80 -2.94
N MET A 62 -5.10 -8.26 -2.27
CA MET A 62 -6.24 -8.89 -2.93
C MET A 62 -6.92 -7.95 -3.93
N LEU A 63 -7.22 -6.71 -3.53
CA LEU A 63 -7.83 -5.72 -4.42
C LEU A 63 -6.91 -5.37 -5.61
N MET A 64 -5.60 -5.24 -5.38
CA MET A 64 -4.63 -4.97 -6.44
C MET A 64 -4.47 -6.15 -7.40
N LYS A 65 -4.55 -7.40 -6.92
CA LYS A 65 -4.56 -8.60 -7.77
C LYS A 65 -5.79 -8.64 -8.68
N MET A 66 -6.95 -8.15 -8.21
CA MET A 66 -8.19 -8.06 -9.00
C MET A 66 -8.19 -6.91 -10.03
N ASN A 67 -7.29 -5.96 -9.92
CA ASN A 67 -7.28 -4.79 -10.79
C ASN A 67 -6.73 -5.14 -12.18
N PRO A 68 -7.52 -4.98 -13.27
CA PRO A 68 -7.09 -5.33 -14.63
C PRO A 68 -5.96 -4.45 -15.17
N LEU A 69 -5.67 -3.30 -14.54
CA LEU A 69 -4.57 -2.42 -14.92
C LEU A 69 -3.20 -2.90 -14.39
N VAL A 70 -3.20 -3.86 -13.45
CA VAL A 70 -1.98 -4.40 -12.84
C VAL A 70 -1.52 -5.61 -13.63
N SER A 71 -0.29 -5.58 -14.13
CA SER A 71 0.34 -6.72 -14.82
C SER A 71 1.24 -7.53 -13.89
N VAL A 72 1.94 -6.86 -12.97
CA VAL A 72 2.84 -7.48 -12.00
C VAL A 72 2.56 -6.89 -10.63
N LEU A 73 2.42 -7.76 -9.63
CA LEU A 73 2.21 -7.40 -8.23
C LEU A 73 3.32 -7.99 -7.36
N HIS A 74 4.21 -7.15 -6.85
CA HIS A 74 5.22 -7.53 -5.88
C HIS A 74 4.71 -7.28 -4.46
N LEU A 75 4.76 -8.31 -3.63
CA LEU A 75 4.38 -8.26 -2.22
C LEU A 75 5.67 -8.35 -1.41
N TYR A 76 5.92 -7.35 -0.56
CA TYR A 76 7.07 -7.32 0.33
C TYR A 76 6.62 -7.19 1.78
N ASP A 77 7.25 -7.95 2.66
CA ASP A 77 7.12 -7.81 4.10
C ASP A 77 8.36 -8.41 4.80
N VAL A 78 8.50 -8.12 6.09
CA VAL A 78 9.54 -8.74 6.95
C VAL A 78 9.08 -10.10 7.49
N VAL A 79 7.78 -10.40 7.45
CA VAL A 79 7.19 -11.66 7.91
C VAL A 79 6.08 -12.14 6.97
N ASN A 80 5.87 -13.46 6.91
CA ASN A 80 4.67 -14.10 6.32
C ASN A 80 4.38 -13.84 4.82
N THR A 81 5.21 -13.09 4.09
CA THR A 81 4.99 -12.79 2.66
C THR A 81 4.81 -14.02 1.78
N PRO A 82 5.56 -15.14 1.95
CA PRO A 82 5.39 -16.32 1.12
C PRO A 82 3.98 -16.93 1.21
N GLY A 83 3.40 -16.96 2.42
CA GLY A 83 2.04 -17.46 2.63
C GLY A 83 1.00 -16.59 1.95
N VAL A 84 1.07 -15.28 2.16
CA VAL A 84 0.19 -14.29 1.51
C VAL A 84 0.30 -14.37 -0.01
N THR A 85 1.52 -14.51 -0.53
CA THR A 85 1.76 -14.62 -1.98
C THR A 85 1.14 -15.88 -2.55
N SER A 86 1.31 -17.03 -1.88
CA SER A 86 0.73 -18.29 -2.33
C SER A 86 -0.79 -18.20 -2.42
N ASP A 87 -1.43 -17.62 -1.41
CA ASP A 87 -2.88 -17.43 -1.36
C ASP A 87 -3.36 -16.54 -2.54
N ILE A 88 -2.79 -15.33 -2.66
CA ILE A 88 -3.12 -14.38 -3.73
C ILE A 88 -2.82 -14.94 -5.14
N SER A 89 -1.83 -15.83 -5.27
CA SER A 89 -1.45 -16.42 -6.57
C SER A 89 -2.51 -17.34 -7.16
N HIS A 90 -3.41 -17.89 -6.34
CA HIS A 90 -4.47 -18.78 -6.79
C HIS A 90 -5.65 -18.03 -7.43
N MET A 91 -5.70 -16.70 -7.33
CA MET A 91 -6.73 -15.87 -7.94
C MET A 91 -6.57 -15.83 -9.47
N ASP A 92 -7.65 -16.15 -10.19
CA ASP A 92 -7.75 -16.30 -11.64
C ASP A 92 -7.79 -14.96 -12.41
N THR A 93 -6.89 -14.05 -12.06
CA THR A 93 -6.77 -12.71 -12.68
C THR A 93 -5.44 -12.51 -13.40
N GLY A 94 -5.37 -11.49 -14.27
CA GLY A 94 -4.22 -11.26 -15.15
C GLY A 94 -2.91 -10.84 -14.47
N ALA A 95 -2.96 -10.26 -13.27
CA ALA A 95 -1.76 -9.81 -12.57
C ALA A 95 -0.91 -11.01 -12.09
N VAL A 96 0.39 -10.97 -12.39
CA VAL A 96 1.37 -11.96 -11.93
C VAL A 96 1.92 -11.54 -10.58
N VAL A 97 1.73 -12.36 -9.53
CA VAL A 97 2.17 -12.03 -8.17
C VAL A 97 3.54 -12.65 -7.83
N ARG A 98 4.36 -11.92 -7.05
CA ARG A 98 5.63 -12.39 -6.47
C ARG A 98 5.74 -11.94 -5.01
N GLY A 99 6.33 -12.80 -4.18
CA GLY A 99 6.56 -12.55 -2.77
C GLY A 99 8.03 -12.35 -2.45
N PHE A 100 8.32 -11.36 -1.61
CA PHE A 100 9.66 -11.00 -1.16
C PHE A 100 9.66 -10.87 0.36
N LEU A 101 10.60 -11.55 1.01
CA LEU A 101 10.67 -11.68 2.46
C LEU A 101 12.01 -11.15 2.99
N GLY A 102 11.90 -10.21 3.94
CA GLY A 102 13.04 -9.69 4.68
C GLY A 102 13.91 -8.70 3.90
N GLN A 103 14.75 -7.97 4.62
CA GLN A 103 15.49 -6.83 4.09
C GLN A 103 16.37 -7.17 2.88
N GLN A 104 16.89 -8.41 2.80
CA GLN A 104 17.73 -8.85 1.70
C GLN A 104 17.00 -8.87 0.34
N GLN A 105 15.67 -9.01 0.35
CA GLN A 105 14.85 -9.12 -0.86
C GLN A 105 14.09 -7.82 -1.20
N LEU A 106 14.31 -6.73 -0.45
CA LEU A 106 13.63 -5.46 -0.67
C LEU A 106 13.97 -4.88 -2.06
N GLU A 107 15.23 -4.94 -2.48
CA GLU A 107 15.66 -4.37 -3.76
C GLU A 107 15.06 -5.13 -4.95
N ASP A 108 14.94 -6.45 -4.84
CA ASP A 108 14.28 -7.29 -5.84
C ASP A 108 12.78 -6.97 -5.94
N ALA A 109 12.14 -6.69 -4.80
CA ALA A 109 10.73 -6.29 -4.76
C ALA A 109 10.48 -4.95 -5.46
N LEU A 110 11.45 -4.04 -5.45
CA LEU A 110 11.31 -2.66 -5.93
C LEU A 110 11.76 -2.47 -7.37
N THR A 111 12.67 -3.30 -7.88
CA THR A 111 13.31 -3.06 -9.16
C THR A 111 12.29 -2.99 -10.31
N GLY A 112 12.27 -1.85 -11.00
CA GLY A 112 11.43 -1.62 -12.17
C GLY A 112 9.94 -1.46 -11.89
N MET A 113 9.53 -1.13 -10.66
CA MET A 113 8.14 -0.81 -10.32
C MET A 113 7.70 0.56 -10.86
N ASP A 114 6.42 0.64 -11.25
CA ASP A 114 5.78 1.88 -11.70
C ASP A 114 5.04 2.60 -10.54
N LEU A 115 4.52 1.81 -9.60
CA LEU A 115 3.83 2.27 -8.39
C LEU A 115 4.31 1.47 -7.17
N VAL A 116 4.59 2.17 -6.07
CA VAL A 116 4.91 1.57 -4.77
C VAL A 116 3.90 2.08 -3.74
N ILE A 117 3.21 1.15 -3.08
CA ILE A 117 2.24 1.45 -2.02
C ILE A 117 2.84 1.00 -0.69
N ILE A 118 2.84 1.88 0.30
CA ILE A 118 3.49 1.63 1.59
C ILE A 118 2.46 1.67 2.72
N PRO A 119 1.73 0.56 2.97
CA PRO A 119 0.95 0.36 4.19
C PRO A 119 1.79 -0.07 5.40
N ALA A 120 3.09 -0.37 5.21
CA ALA A 120 3.98 -0.81 6.30
C ALA A 120 3.97 0.16 7.48
N GLY A 121 3.87 -0.40 8.67
CA GLY A 121 3.88 0.36 9.92
C GLY A 121 3.34 -0.48 11.06
N VAL A 122 3.68 -0.07 12.26
CA VAL A 122 3.15 -0.70 13.48
C VAL A 122 1.83 0.00 13.85
N PRO A 123 0.74 -0.75 14.12
CA PRO A 123 -0.46 -0.14 14.66
C PRO A 123 -0.23 0.30 16.11
N ARG A 124 -0.97 1.31 16.57
CA ARG A 124 -0.89 1.75 17.96
C ARG A 124 -1.25 0.61 18.91
N LYS A 125 -0.39 0.33 19.89
CA LYS A 125 -0.64 -0.63 20.98
C LYS A 125 -0.96 0.10 22.30
N PRO A 126 -1.71 -0.51 23.23
CA PRO A 126 -1.89 0.01 24.58
C PRO A 126 -0.55 0.25 25.24
N GLY A 127 -0.43 1.36 25.96
CA GLY A 127 0.82 1.78 26.59
C GLY A 127 1.84 2.44 25.64
N MET A 128 1.62 2.44 24.32
CA MET A 128 2.50 3.14 23.37
C MET A 128 2.13 4.63 23.30
N THR A 129 3.14 5.50 23.45
CA THR A 129 2.95 6.94 23.28
C THR A 129 2.82 7.31 21.80
N ARG A 130 2.38 8.54 21.51
CA ARG A 130 2.35 9.05 20.12
C ARG A 130 3.76 9.13 19.52
N ASP A 131 4.74 9.51 20.34
CA ASP A 131 6.13 9.69 19.91
C ASP A 131 6.81 8.34 19.64
N ASP A 132 6.53 7.32 20.45
CA ASP A 132 7.04 5.96 20.20
C ASP A 132 6.57 5.43 18.84
N LEU A 133 5.27 5.58 18.56
CA LEU A 133 4.67 5.18 17.29
C LEU A 133 5.29 5.94 16.11
N PHE A 134 5.47 7.25 16.27
CA PHE A 134 6.12 8.09 15.26
C PHE A 134 7.56 7.62 15.00
N ASN A 135 8.36 7.43 16.04
CA ASN A 135 9.78 7.04 15.89
C ASN A 135 9.94 5.69 15.18
N ILE A 136 9.10 4.71 15.53
CA ILE A 136 9.11 3.39 14.87
C ILE A 136 8.74 3.52 13.39
N ASN A 137 7.62 4.17 13.08
CA ASN A 137 7.15 4.27 11.70
C ASN A 137 8.03 5.20 10.85
N ALA A 138 8.65 6.22 11.44
CA ALA A 138 9.65 7.05 10.79
C ALA A 138 10.87 6.23 10.34
N GLY A 139 11.36 5.33 11.19
CA GLY A 139 12.45 4.41 10.84
C GLY A 139 12.07 3.47 9.70
N ILE A 140 10.89 2.85 9.77
CA ILE A 140 10.38 1.96 8.73
C ILE A 140 10.27 2.70 7.39
N VAL A 141 9.58 3.85 7.36
CA VAL A 141 9.39 4.64 6.15
C VAL A 141 10.74 5.07 5.57
N LYS A 142 11.66 5.52 6.41
CA LYS A 142 13.01 5.89 5.96
C LYS A 142 13.70 4.75 5.21
N THR A 143 13.78 3.56 5.82
CA THR A 143 14.45 2.40 5.21
C THR A 143 13.79 1.96 3.91
N LEU A 144 12.46 1.95 3.84
CA LEU A 144 11.75 1.59 2.62
C LEU A 144 11.96 2.64 1.51
N CYS A 145 11.93 3.93 1.85
CA CYS A 145 12.21 5.01 0.91
C CYS A 145 13.66 5.01 0.42
N GLU A 146 14.63 4.64 1.24
CA GLU A 146 16.03 4.45 0.80
C GLU A 146 16.12 3.36 -0.29
N GLY A 147 15.38 2.25 -0.12
CA GLY A 147 15.25 1.22 -1.15
C GLY A 147 14.59 1.75 -2.43
N ILE A 148 13.49 2.49 -2.32
CA ILE A 148 12.77 3.06 -3.47
C ILE A 148 13.67 4.02 -4.26
N ALA A 149 14.39 4.91 -3.56
CA ALA A 149 15.31 5.87 -4.15
C ALA A 149 16.40 5.17 -4.97
N LYS A 150 16.86 4.01 -4.52
CA LYS A 150 17.90 3.21 -5.17
C LYS A 150 17.37 2.41 -6.36
N CYS A 151 16.23 1.73 -6.20
CA CYS A 151 15.79 0.67 -7.12
C CYS A 151 14.74 1.12 -8.15
N CYS A 152 13.90 2.11 -7.80
CA CYS A 152 12.83 2.60 -8.66
C CYS A 152 12.53 4.09 -8.42
N PRO A 153 13.49 5.00 -8.62
CA PRO A 153 13.34 6.43 -8.30
C PRO A 153 12.24 7.13 -9.12
N ASN A 154 11.82 6.55 -10.24
CA ASN A 154 10.75 7.09 -11.09
C ASN A 154 9.35 6.55 -10.73
N ALA A 155 9.23 5.64 -9.77
CA ALA A 155 7.94 5.11 -9.35
C ALA A 155 7.07 6.18 -8.69
N ILE A 156 5.75 6.08 -8.85
CA ILE A 156 4.80 6.80 -8.01
C ILE A 156 4.79 6.13 -6.64
N VAL A 157 4.82 6.91 -5.56
CA VAL A 157 4.85 6.43 -4.18
C VAL A 157 3.58 6.86 -3.46
N ASN A 158 2.76 5.88 -3.09
CA ASN A 158 1.55 6.07 -2.29
C ASN A 158 1.85 5.67 -0.83
N LEU A 159 2.07 6.67 0.02
CA LEU A 159 2.43 6.49 1.43
C LEU A 159 1.18 6.44 2.31
N ILE A 160 0.92 5.29 2.95
CA ILE A 160 -0.20 5.08 3.88
C ILE A 160 0.29 5.06 5.34
N SER A 161 1.57 4.73 5.57
CA SER A 161 2.20 4.65 6.90
C SER A 161 1.89 5.88 7.77
N ASN A 162 1.20 5.64 8.88
CA ASN A 162 0.86 6.70 9.82
C ASN A 162 2.05 7.07 10.72
N PRO A 163 2.18 8.34 11.13
CA PRO A 163 1.31 9.47 10.78
C PRO A 163 1.67 10.10 9.42
N VAL A 164 0.73 10.09 8.46
CA VAL A 164 0.96 10.58 7.08
C VAL A 164 1.49 12.02 7.04
N ASN A 165 1.00 12.88 7.94
CA ASN A 165 1.43 14.28 8.07
C ASN A 165 2.94 14.44 8.30
N SER A 166 3.61 13.42 8.85
CA SER A 166 5.04 13.45 9.14
C SER A 166 5.84 12.47 8.28
N THR A 167 5.26 11.32 7.92
CA THR A 167 5.95 10.32 7.10
C THR A 167 6.16 10.80 5.66
N VAL A 168 5.26 11.62 5.10
CA VAL A 168 5.44 12.22 3.77
C VAL A 168 6.65 13.17 3.74
N PRO A 169 6.79 14.14 4.65
CA PRO A 169 8.02 14.92 4.78
C PRO A 169 9.28 14.07 4.95
N ILE A 170 9.23 13.01 5.76
CA ILE A 170 10.39 12.10 5.94
C ILE A 170 10.79 11.46 4.60
N ALA A 171 9.83 10.90 3.86
CA ALA A 171 10.08 10.31 2.56
C ALA A 171 10.66 11.34 1.57
N ALA A 172 10.14 12.58 1.57
CA ALA A 172 10.65 13.66 0.74
C ALA A 172 12.12 13.98 1.06
N GLU A 173 12.49 14.08 2.34
CA GLU A 173 13.88 14.35 2.74
C GLU A 173 14.82 13.18 2.40
N VAL A 174 14.37 11.93 2.51
CA VAL A 174 15.13 10.76 2.06
C VAL A 174 15.42 10.84 0.57
N PHE A 175 14.40 11.14 -0.25
CA PHE A 175 14.56 11.28 -1.70
C PHE A 175 15.43 12.49 -2.08
N LYS A 176 15.32 13.62 -1.37
CA LYS A 176 16.19 14.79 -1.60
C LYS A 176 17.64 14.44 -1.33
N LYS A 177 17.92 13.77 -0.21
CA LYS A 177 19.27 13.31 0.14
C LYS A 177 19.84 12.34 -0.89
N ALA A 178 19.00 11.51 -1.49
CA ALA A 178 19.37 10.59 -2.57
C ALA A 178 19.46 11.25 -3.96
N GLY A 179 19.03 12.51 -4.11
CA GLY A 179 19.00 13.21 -5.40
C GLY A 179 17.89 12.74 -6.35
N THR A 180 16.86 12.08 -5.84
CA THR A 180 15.79 11.43 -6.64
C THR A 180 14.39 12.00 -6.36
N PHE A 181 14.29 13.11 -5.62
CA PHE A 181 13.01 13.70 -5.25
C PHE A 181 12.28 14.33 -6.44
N ASP A 182 11.13 13.76 -6.79
CA ASP A 182 10.13 14.37 -7.67
C ASP A 182 8.84 14.62 -6.87
N PRO A 183 8.46 15.89 -6.59
CA PRO A 183 7.27 16.20 -5.81
C PRO A 183 5.96 15.77 -6.49
N LYS A 184 5.98 15.47 -7.80
CA LYS A 184 4.79 14.98 -8.52
C LYS A 184 4.55 13.48 -8.33
N ARG A 185 5.47 12.77 -7.68
CA ARG A 185 5.46 11.31 -7.55
C ARG A 185 5.33 10.81 -6.12
N LEU A 186 5.45 11.67 -5.12
CA LEU A 186 5.24 11.30 -3.71
C LEU A 186 3.88 11.79 -3.23
N LEU A 187 2.99 10.85 -2.90
CA LEU A 187 1.63 11.13 -2.46
C LEU A 187 1.36 10.50 -1.09
N GLY A 188 0.95 11.34 -0.13
CA GLY A 188 0.33 10.86 1.09
C GLY A 188 -1.11 10.44 0.81
N VAL A 189 -1.47 9.20 1.11
CA VAL A 189 -2.81 8.69 0.83
C VAL A 189 -3.79 9.15 1.91
N THR A 190 -4.65 10.10 1.57
CA THR A 190 -5.72 10.63 2.44
C THR A 190 -7.12 10.18 2.00
N MET A 191 -7.22 9.30 1.00
CA MET A 191 -8.49 8.88 0.37
C MET A 191 -9.51 8.31 1.36
N LEU A 192 -9.09 7.74 2.49
CA LEU A 192 -10.02 7.24 3.50
C LEU A 192 -10.86 8.36 4.12
N ASP A 193 -10.33 9.58 4.22
CA ASP A 193 -11.08 10.73 4.75
C ASP A 193 -12.16 11.18 3.76
N VAL A 194 -11.86 11.13 2.46
CA VAL A 194 -12.84 11.39 1.39
C VAL A 194 -13.92 10.30 1.39
N VAL A 195 -13.54 9.03 1.48
CA VAL A 195 -14.51 7.90 1.55
C VAL A 195 -15.44 8.06 2.75
N ARG A 196 -14.91 8.44 3.92
CA ARG A 196 -15.71 8.74 5.12
C ARG A 196 -16.63 9.93 4.89
N ALA A 197 -16.12 11.03 4.35
CA ALA A 197 -16.90 12.22 4.08
C ALA A 197 -18.08 11.93 3.14
N ASN A 198 -17.83 11.23 2.02
CA ASN A 198 -18.88 10.86 1.07
C ASN A 198 -19.95 9.98 1.73
N THR A 199 -19.52 9.00 2.54
CA THR A 199 -20.43 8.09 3.25
C THR A 199 -21.30 8.84 4.25
N PHE A 200 -20.70 9.63 5.14
CA PHE A 200 -21.44 10.32 6.20
C PHE A 200 -22.34 11.43 5.66
N VAL A 201 -21.92 12.14 4.62
CA VAL A 201 -22.77 13.13 3.94
C VAL A 201 -23.94 12.44 3.25
N ALA A 202 -23.72 11.33 2.56
CA ALA A 202 -24.81 10.56 1.94
C ALA A 202 -25.81 10.04 2.97
N GLU A 203 -25.35 9.59 4.15
CA GLU A 203 -26.23 9.19 5.27
C GLU A 203 -27.15 10.33 5.72
N VAL A 204 -26.61 11.54 5.89
CA VAL A 204 -27.40 12.72 6.31
C VAL A 204 -28.42 13.12 5.22
N LEU A 205 -28.03 13.03 3.95
CA LEU A 205 -28.86 13.45 2.82
C LEU A 205 -29.81 12.36 2.29
N GLY A 206 -29.68 11.12 2.76
CA GLY A 206 -30.43 9.98 2.23
C GLY A 206 -30.07 9.64 0.78
N LEU A 207 -28.82 9.87 0.38
CA LEU A 207 -28.31 9.63 -0.97
C LEU A 207 -27.50 8.33 -1.05
N ASP A 208 -27.20 7.89 -2.26
CA ASP A 208 -26.20 6.87 -2.50
C ASP A 208 -24.79 7.45 -2.31
N PRO A 209 -23.93 6.88 -1.42
CA PRO A 209 -22.55 7.35 -1.24
C PRO A 209 -21.70 7.37 -2.51
N ARG A 210 -22.05 6.57 -3.51
CA ARG A 210 -21.35 6.52 -4.81
C ARG A 210 -21.60 7.75 -5.68
N GLU A 211 -22.67 8.50 -5.39
CA GLU A 211 -23.05 9.72 -6.10
C GLU A 211 -22.60 10.98 -5.36
N VAL A 212 -22.01 10.83 -4.17
CA VAL A 212 -21.51 11.93 -3.34
C VAL A 212 -19.99 12.07 -3.51
N ASP A 213 -19.54 13.31 -3.70
CA ASP A 213 -18.12 13.69 -3.73
C ASP A 213 -17.90 14.93 -2.86
N VAL A 214 -17.17 14.76 -1.77
CA VAL A 214 -16.79 15.81 -0.82
C VAL A 214 -15.28 16.01 -0.89
N PRO A 215 -14.79 17.17 -1.35
CA PRO A 215 -13.36 17.46 -1.29
C PRO A 215 -12.88 17.54 0.17
N VAL A 216 -11.80 16.85 0.50
CA VAL A 216 -11.15 16.92 1.81
C VAL A 216 -9.71 17.39 1.63
N VAL A 217 -9.32 18.40 2.40
CA VAL A 217 -8.00 19.05 2.32
C VAL A 217 -7.32 19.12 3.69
N GLY A 218 -6.08 19.62 3.72
CA GLY A 218 -5.30 19.77 4.95
C GLY A 218 -4.34 18.60 5.17
N GLY A 219 -4.57 17.82 6.23
CA GLY A 219 -3.79 16.65 6.62
C GLY A 219 -4.67 15.44 6.95
N HIS A 220 -4.07 14.42 7.57
CA HIS A 220 -4.67 13.12 7.88
C HIS A 220 -4.70 12.81 9.39
N ALA A 221 -4.85 13.83 10.24
CA ALA A 221 -4.90 13.64 11.69
C ALA A 221 -5.80 14.67 12.39
N GLY A 222 -6.90 14.21 13.00
CA GLY A 222 -7.80 15.04 13.79
C GLY A 222 -8.22 16.32 13.06
N VAL A 223 -8.04 17.47 13.71
CA VAL A 223 -8.40 18.80 13.17
C VAL A 223 -7.69 19.20 11.89
N THR A 224 -6.62 18.49 11.49
CA THR A 224 -5.97 18.75 10.20
C THR A 224 -6.81 18.26 9.01
N ILE A 225 -7.76 17.35 9.23
CA ILE A 225 -8.69 16.86 8.22
C ILE A 225 -9.80 17.90 8.03
N LEU A 226 -9.86 18.54 6.86
CA LEU A 226 -10.80 19.61 6.56
C LEU A 226 -11.74 19.22 5.41
N PRO A 227 -12.94 18.68 5.71
CA PRO A 227 -13.96 18.41 4.70
C PRO A 227 -14.60 19.71 4.22
N LEU A 228 -14.52 19.99 2.93
CA LEU A 228 -15.10 21.18 2.30
C LEU A 228 -16.56 20.92 1.95
N LEU A 229 -17.42 20.85 2.97
CA LEU A 229 -18.87 20.56 2.81
C LEU A 229 -19.58 21.57 1.89
N SER A 230 -19.07 22.80 1.81
CA SER A 230 -19.57 23.82 0.87
C SER A 230 -19.31 23.50 -0.61
N GLN A 231 -18.45 22.52 -0.91
CA GLN A 231 -18.09 22.08 -2.27
C GLN A 231 -18.58 20.67 -2.59
N VAL A 232 -19.49 20.12 -1.78
CA VAL A 232 -20.09 18.81 -2.02
C VAL A 232 -20.74 18.73 -3.40
N LYS A 233 -20.61 17.58 -4.05
CA LYS A 233 -21.39 17.20 -5.23
C LYS A 233 -22.24 15.98 -4.91
N PRO A 234 -23.53 15.95 -5.30
CA PRO A 234 -24.30 17.09 -5.83
C PRO A 234 -24.38 18.26 -4.83
N PRO A 235 -24.49 19.53 -5.28
CA PRO A 235 -24.56 20.67 -4.38
C PRO A 235 -25.71 20.55 -3.39
N CYS A 236 -25.42 20.69 -2.10
CA CYS A 236 -26.39 20.60 -1.01
C CYS A 236 -26.11 21.70 0.03
N SER A 237 -27.14 22.05 0.80
CA SER A 237 -27.01 22.97 1.93
C SER A 237 -27.15 22.21 3.24
N PHE A 238 -26.30 22.55 4.20
CA PHE A 238 -26.32 21.99 5.54
C PHE A 238 -26.58 23.10 6.54
N THR A 239 -27.33 22.79 7.58
CA THR A 239 -27.45 23.63 8.77
C THR A 239 -26.11 23.71 9.51
N PRO A 240 -25.87 24.75 10.33
CA PRO A 240 -24.66 24.83 11.15
C PRO A 240 -24.44 23.59 12.03
N GLU A 241 -25.51 23.01 12.57
CA GLU A 241 -25.48 21.82 13.41
C GLU A 241 -25.03 20.57 12.64
N GLU A 242 -25.52 20.39 11.41
CA GLU A 242 -25.08 19.31 10.52
C GLU A 242 -23.61 19.48 10.10
N ILE A 243 -23.17 20.72 9.83
CA ILE A 243 -21.78 21.02 9.48
C ILE A 243 -20.85 20.64 10.63
N ASP A 244 -21.17 21.05 11.85
CA ASP A 244 -20.36 20.75 13.04
C ASP A 244 -20.32 19.24 13.30
N TYR A 245 -21.48 18.57 13.22
CA TYR A 245 -21.58 17.12 13.39
C TYR A 245 -20.74 16.36 12.34
N LEU A 246 -20.94 16.65 11.06
CA LEU A 246 -20.24 15.98 9.96
C LEU A 246 -18.74 16.22 10.06
N THR A 247 -18.31 17.46 10.29
CA THR A 247 -16.89 17.80 10.42
C THR A 247 -16.24 17.04 11.57
N ALA A 248 -16.86 17.05 12.75
CA ALA A 248 -16.34 16.35 13.92
C ALA A 248 -16.29 14.82 13.70
N ARG A 249 -17.32 14.22 13.09
CA ARG A 249 -17.35 12.78 12.82
C ARG A 249 -16.31 12.39 11.77
N ILE A 250 -16.13 13.18 10.71
CA ILE A 250 -15.10 12.94 9.69
C ILE A 250 -13.69 12.99 10.32
N GLN A 251 -13.41 14.01 11.14
CA GLN A 251 -12.12 14.16 11.83
C GLN A 251 -11.82 13.02 12.81
N ASN A 252 -12.86 12.42 13.41
CA ASN A 252 -12.74 11.39 14.44
C ASN A 252 -13.05 9.97 13.94
N GLY A 253 -13.36 9.77 12.66
CA GLY A 253 -13.75 8.46 12.12
C GLY A 253 -12.67 7.36 12.26
N GLY A 254 -11.40 7.75 12.45
CA GLY A 254 -10.32 6.83 12.83
C GLY A 254 -10.45 6.33 14.27
N THR A 255 -10.78 7.22 15.21
CA THR A 255 -10.95 6.91 16.63
C THR A 255 -12.17 6.03 16.85
N GLU A 256 -13.29 6.32 16.16
CA GLU A 256 -14.53 5.52 16.23
C GLU A 256 -14.25 4.03 15.92
N VAL A 257 -13.48 3.74 14.86
CA VAL A 257 -13.11 2.36 14.48
C VAL A 257 -12.22 1.68 15.53
N VAL A 258 -11.33 2.43 16.19
CA VAL A 258 -10.45 1.90 17.24
C VAL A 258 -11.25 1.58 18.51
N GLU A 259 -12.25 2.39 18.84
CA GLU A 259 -13.11 2.19 20.02
C GLU A 259 -14.03 0.98 19.85
N VAL A 260 -14.59 0.75 18.65
CA VAL A 260 -15.49 -0.38 18.37
C VAL A 260 -14.76 -1.68 18.00
N LYS A 261 -13.45 -1.64 17.79
CA LYS A 261 -12.61 -2.85 17.77
C LYS A 261 -12.13 -3.12 19.19
N PRO A 262 -12.88 -3.88 20.02
CA PRO A 262 -12.27 -4.44 21.21
C PRO A 262 -11.07 -5.27 20.77
N PHE A 263 -10.08 -5.31 21.64
CA PHE A 263 -8.72 -5.79 21.53
C PHE A 263 -8.51 -7.27 21.08
N ILE A 264 -9.44 -7.85 20.32
CA ILE A 264 -9.62 -9.29 20.07
C ILE A 264 -8.71 -9.83 18.95
N PHE A 265 -8.09 -8.97 18.12
CA PHE A 265 -7.27 -9.46 17.01
C PHE A 265 -5.79 -9.72 17.33
N PHE A 266 -5.31 -9.43 18.54
CA PHE A 266 -3.88 -9.59 18.87
C PHE A 266 -3.52 -10.87 19.64
N GLU A 267 -4.48 -11.68 20.09
CA GLU A 267 -4.22 -12.86 20.95
C GLU A 267 -4.33 -14.24 20.27
N ARG A 268 -4.72 -14.34 18.99
CA ARG A 268 -4.94 -15.66 18.34
C ARG A 268 -3.87 -16.14 17.36
N LEU A 269 -2.64 -15.65 17.46
CA LEU A 269 -1.48 -16.16 16.71
C LEU A 269 -0.33 -16.70 17.59
N LEU A 270 -0.61 -17.00 18.87
CA LEU A 270 0.32 -17.71 19.76
C LEU A 270 -0.30 -18.98 20.37
N THR A 271 -0.92 -19.80 19.52
CA THR A 271 -1.07 -21.25 19.75
C THR A 271 -0.82 -21.98 18.45
#